data_AF-A0A4Q2ZAV2-F1
#
_entry.id   AF-A0A4Q2ZAV2-F1
#
_cell.length_a   1.000
_cell.length_b   1.000
_cell.length_c   1.000
_cell.angle_alpha   90.00
_cell.angle_beta   90.00
_cell.angle_gamma   90.00
#
_symmetry.space_group_name_H-M   'P 1'
#
loop_
_entity.id
_entity.type
_entity.pdbx_description
1 polymer ?
#
loop_
_entity_poly.entity_id
_entity_poly.type
_entity_poly.pdbx_seq_one_letter_code
_entity_poly.pdbx_strand_id
1 'polypeptide(L)'
;MELTTLRDERLVDLKREIRVSTDLRNWTVLATSISGGPFTGQNGLQPAISHERVGDIASVGVIRRDRIRDTRPVSGEEKRFYQLTVTRITP
;
A
#
# COMPACT_ATOMS: atom_id res chain seq x y z
N MET A 1 0.82 8.29 11.12
CA MET A 1 1.44 8.48 9.79
C MET A 1 0.73 7.56 8.82
N GLU A 2 0.47 8.02 7.60
CA GLU A 2 -0.30 7.33 6.56
C GLU A 2 0.46 7.45 5.23
N LEU A 3 0.40 6.40 4.39
CA LEU A 3 0.88 6.44 3.01
C LEU A 3 -0.32 6.50 2.07
N THR A 4 -0.28 7.45 1.13
CA THR A 4 -1.26 7.57 0.04
C THR A 4 -0.58 7.25 -1.29
N THR A 5 -1.18 6.41 -2.11
CA THR A 5 -0.69 6.07 -3.46
C THR A 5 -1.82 6.03 -4.47
N LEU A 6 -1.48 6.24 -5.74
CA LEU A 6 -2.37 5.96 -6.86
C LEU A 6 -2.11 4.54 -7.38
N ARG A 7 -3.18 3.83 -7.72
CA ARG A 7 -3.14 2.51 -8.33
C ARG A 7 -4.04 2.51 -9.55
N ASP A 8 -3.50 2.04 -10.67
CA ASP A 8 -4.27 1.72 -11.87
C ASP A 8 -4.71 0.25 -11.79
N GLU A 9 -6.02 0.02 -11.78
CA GLU A 9 -6.65 -1.31 -11.75
C GLU A 9 -6.34 -2.15 -12.99
N ARG A 10 -5.93 -1.53 -14.10
CA ARG A 10 -5.62 -2.24 -15.36
C ARG A 10 -4.20 -2.79 -15.41
N LEU A 11 -3.31 -2.33 -14.54
CA LEU A 11 -1.93 -2.79 -14.51
C LEU A 11 -1.83 -4.15 -13.84
N VAL A 12 -1.96 -5.19 -14.68
CA VAL A 12 -1.99 -6.60 -14.25
C VAL A 12 -0.62 -7.22 -14.03
N ASP A 13 0.46 -6.54 -14.42
CA ASP A 13 1.84 -7.02 -14.35
C ASP A 13 2.64 -6.43 -13.19
N LEU A 14 1.97 -5.87 -12.17
CA LEU A 14 2.64 -5.24 -11.03
C LEU A 14 2.25 -5.89 -9.69
N LYS A 15 3.26 -6.14 -8.86
CA LYS A 15 3.16 -6.36 -7.41
C LYS A 15 3.57 -5.08 -6.69
N ARG A 16 2.73 -4.61 -5.78
CA ARG A 16 2.98 -3.44 -4.92
C ARG A 16 3.01 -3.90 -3.47
N GLU A 17 4.03 -3.50 -2.73
CA GLU A 17 4.16 -3.80 -1.30
C GLU A 17 4.31 -2.48 -0.53
N ILE A 18 3.45 -2.27 0.46
CA ILE A 18 3.69 -1.26 1.49
C ILE A 18 4.49 -1.92 2.59
N ARG A 19 5.69 -1.39 2.84
CA ARG A 19 6.59 -1.84 3.89
C ARG A 19 6.72 -0.78 4.96
N VAL A 20 6.86 -1.20 6.20
CA VAL A 20 7.07 -0.32 7.35
C VAL A 20 8.32 -0.73 8.12
N SER A 21 8.98 0.27 8.70
CA SER A 21 10.18 0.11 9.51
C SER A 21 10.20 1.16 10.61
N THR A 22 10.72 0.84 11.78
CA THR A 22 11.00 1.79 12.87
C THR A 22 12.43 2.31 12.83
N ASP A 23 13.34 1.59 12.18
CA ASP A 23 14.80 1.81 12.24
C ASP A 23 15.47 2.02 10.87
N LEU A 24 14.69 2.03 9.78
CA LEU A 24 15.12 2.07 8.37
C LEU A 24 15.95 0.86 7.89
N ARG A 25 16.22 -0.12 8.76
CA ARG A 25 17.03 -1.30 8.45
C ARG A 25 16.15 -2.52 8.24
N ASN A 26 15.21 -2.74 9.14
CA ASN A 26 14.32 -3.89 9.16
C ASN A 26 12.95 -3.50 8.62
N TRP A 27 12.57 -4.07 7.48
CA TRP A 27 11.33 -3.75 6.79
C TRP A 27 10.36 -4.91 6.83
N THR A 28 9.14 -4.67 7.29
CA THR A 28 8.06 -5.66 7.29
C THR A 28 7.00 -5.26 6.27
N VAL A 29 6.53 -6.21 5.46
CA VAL A 29 5.41 -5.99 4.56
C VAL A 29 4.13 -5.83 5.37
N LEU A 30 3.51 -4.66 5.25
CA LEU A 30 2.26 -4.29 5.89
C LEU A 30 1.05 -4.69 5.04
N ALA A 31 1.11 -4.37 3.74
CA ALA A 31 0.04 -4.66 2.80
C ALA A 31 0.59 -4.90 1.39
N THR A 32 -0.12 -5.72 0.61
CA THR A 32 0.26 -6.06 -0.78
C THR A 32 -0.92 -5.86 -1.72
N SER A 33 -0.65 -5.38 -2.93
CA SER A 33 -1.57 -5.34 -4.07
C SER A 33 -0.92 -6.08 -5.24
N ILE A 34 -1.67 -6.96 -5.91
CA ILE A 34 -1.19 -7.76 -7.04
C ILE A 34 -2.13 -7.52 -8.23
N SER A 35 -1.56 -7.38 -9.42
CA SER A 35 -2.28 -7.33 -10.70
C SER A 35 -3.42 -6.31 -10.74
N GLY A 36 -3.18 -5.12 -10.16
CA GLY A 36 -4.16 -4.06 -10.14
C GLY A 36 -5.29 -4.28 -9.12
N GLY A 37 -5.28 -5.34 -8.31
CA GLY A 37 -6.21 -5.55 -7.21
C GLY A 37 -5.98 -4.61 -6.01
N PRO A 38 -6.95 -4.50 -5.07
CA PRO A 38 -6.81 -3.67 -3.88
C PRO A 38 -5.68 -4.16 -2.97
N PHE A 39 -5.16 -3.28 -2.11
CA PHE A 39 -4.23 -3.67 -1.07
C PHE A 39 -4.92 -4.56 -0.03
N THR A 40 -4.25 -5.63 0.38
CA THR A 40 -4.68 -6.52 1.48
C THR A 40 -3.59 -6.57 2.55
N GLY A 41 -3.99 -6.60 3.82
CA GLY A 41 -3.07 -6.77 4.94
C GLY A 41 -2.29 -8.08 4.83
N GLN A 42 -1.03 -8.06 5.25
CA GLN A 42 -0.11 -9.21 5.17
C GLN A 42 0.44 -9.59 6.54
N ASN A 43 1.00 -10.79 6.68
CA ASN A 43 1.70 -11.23 7.90
C ASN A 43 0.83 -11.17 9.18
N GLY A 44 -0.48 -11.40 9.04
CA GLY A 44 -1.43 -11.27 10.16
C GLY A 44 -1.68 -9.83 10.63
N LEU A 45 -1.12 -8.84 9.93
CA LEU A 45 -1.31 -7.41 10.21
C LEU A 45 -2.66 -6.94 9.64
N GLN A 46 -3.33 -6.06 10.38
CA GLN A 46 -4.62 -5.47 10.00
C GLN A 46 -4.50 -3.94 9.85
N PRO A 47 -3.77 -3.45 8.85
CA PRO A 47 -3.72 -2.01 8.58
C PRO A 47 -5.12 -1.47 8.24
N ALA A 48 -5.34 -0.20 8.55
CA ALA A 48 -6.48 0.51 8.01
C ALA A 48 -6.18 0.83 6.54
N ILE A 49 -6.97 0.26 5.64
CA ILE A 49 -6.86 0.46 4.19
C ILE A 49 -8.17 1.07 3.71
N SER A 50 -8.08 2.17 2.98
CA SER A 50 -9.22 2.74 2.26
C SER A 50 -8.83 2.98 0.81
N HIS A 51 -9.82 2.88 -0.09
CA HIS A 51 -9.63 3.13 -1.51
C HIS A 51 -10.81 3.95 -2.03
N GLU A 52 -10.52 5.00 -2.78
CA GLU A 52 -11.53 5.87 -3.40
C GLU A 52 -11.24 6.05 -4.89
N ARG A 53 -12.29 6.28 -5.69
CA ARG A 53 -12.12 6.68 -7.09
C ARG A 53 -11.52 8.08 -7.13
N VAL A 54 -10.58 8.29 -8.05
CA VAL A 54 -10.09 9.65 -8.33
C VAL A 54 -11.04 10.30 -9.33
N GLY A 55 -11.94 11.16 -8.82
CA GLY A 55 -13.11 11.68 -9.56
C GLY A 55 -12.79 12.53 -10.79
N ASP A 56 -11.62 13.18 -10.84
CA ASP A 56 -11.29 14.13 -11.90
C ASP A 56 -10.49 13.51 -13.06
N ILE A 57 -10.15 12.22 -12.97
CA ILE A 57 -9.43 11.52 -14.04
C ILE A 57 -10.46 10.82 -14.94
N ALA A 58 -10.68 11.38 -16.12
CA ALA A 58 -11.62 10.87 -17.14
C ALA A 58 -11.27 9.47 -17.71
N SER A 59 -10.18 8.85 -17.25
CA SER A 59 -9.88 7.43 -17.52
C SER A 59 -10.87 6.54 -16.75
N VAL A 60 -12.09 6.42 -17.27
CA VAL A 60 -13.13 5.42 -16.99
C VAL A 60 -12.86 4.60 -15.72
N GLY A 61 -13.03 5.20 -14.54
CA GLY A 61 -13.16 4.52 -13.24
C GLY A 61 -12.04 3.59 -12.73
N VAL A 62 -10.87 3.55 -13.36
CA VAL A 62 -9.81 2.54 -13.06
C VAL A 62 -8.70 3.02 -12.13
N ILE A 63 -8.52 4.34 -11.96
CA ILE A 63 -7.51 4.86 -11.02
C ILE A 63 -8.12 4.98 -9.63
N ARG A 64 -7.47 4.34 -8.66
CA ARG A 64 -7.82 4.39 -7.23
C ARG A 64 -6.77 5.17 -6.46
N ARG A 65 -7.22 5.99 -5.52
CA ARG A 65 -6.37 6.52 -4.46
C ARG A 65 -6.50 5.57 -3.27
N ASP A 66 -5.43 4.86 -2.98
CA ASP A 66 -5.35 3.98 -1.82
C ASP A 66 -4.65 4.71 -0.67
N ARG A 67 -5.22 4.65 0.53
CA ARG A 67 -4.62 5.15 1.77
C ARG A 67 -4.40 3.99 2.73
N ILE A 68 -3.18 3.84 3.20
CA ILE A 68 -2.74 2.72 4.05
C ILE A 68 -2.12 3.27 5.32
N ARG A 69 -2.64 2.84 6.47
CA ARG A 69 -2.17 3.21 7.80
C ARG A 69 -1.94 1.98 8.67
N ASP A 70 -0.75 1.86 9.23
CA ASP A 70 -0.47 0.88 10.28
C ASP A 70 -1.25 1.23 11.56
N THR A 71 -2.01 0.27 12.08
CA THR A 71 -2.92 0.42 13.23
C THR A 71 -2.33 -0.13 14.53
N ARG A 72 -1.17 -0.80 14.48
CA ARG A 72 -0.52 -1.34 15.68
C ARG A 72 -0.18 -0.22 16.67
N PRO A 73 -0.32 -0.46 17.99
CA PRO A 73 0.03 0.53 19.01
C PRO A 73 1.44 1.06 18.77
N VAL A 74 1.60 2.39 18.70
CA VAL A 74 2.90 3.07 18.66
C VAL A 74 3.27 3.40 20.11
N SER A 75 3.33 2.37 20.96
CA SER A 75 3.71 2.58 22.37
C SER A 75 5.22 2.66 22.46
N GLY A 76 5.76 3.88 22.62
CA GLY A 76 7.19 4.10 22.87
C GLY A 76 8.12 3.87 21.67
N GLU A 77 7.59 3.59 20.47
CA GLU A 77 8.41 3.43 19.26
C GLU A 77 8.72 4.75 18.57
N GLU A 78 9.94 4.83 18.02
CA GLU A 78 10.42 5.90 17.13
C GLU A 78 9.50 6.08 15.90
N LYS A 79 9.68 7.21 15.20
CA LYS A 79 8.97 7.52 13.95
C LYS A 79 8.94 6.30 13.03
N ARG A 80 7.74 5.87 12.62
CA ARG A 80 7.58 4.79 11.64
C ARG A 80 7.78 5.32 10.23
N PHE A 81 8.64 4.67 9.47
CA PHE A 81 8.90 4.93 8.06
C PHE A 81 8.04 4.02 7.19
N TYR A 82 7.62 4.55 6.05
CA TYR A 82 6.84 3.82 5.05
C TYR A 82 7.62 3.78 3.74
N GLN A 83 7.58 2.63 3.07
CA GLN A 83 8.15 2.43 1.75
C GLN A 83 7.11 1.77 0.85
N LEU A 84 6.94 2.29 -0.36
CA LEU A 84 6.20 1.62 -1.43
C LEU A 84 7.22 0.96 -2.37
N THR A 85 7.19 -0.36 -2.44
CA THR A 85 7.96 -1.13 -3.43
C THR A 85 7.04 -1.57 -4.55
N VAL A 86 7.44 -1.34 -5.79
CA VAL A 86 6.70 -1.76 -6.99
C VAL A 86 7.62 -2.65 -7.81
N THR A 87 7.17 -3.89 -8.05
CA THR A 87 7.92 -4.90 -8.80
C THR A 87 7.07 -5.37 -9.97
N ARG A 88 7.68 -5.48 -11.15
CA ARG A 88 7.04 -6.12 -12.29
C ARG A 88 7.00 -7.64 -12.08
N ILE A 89 5.83 -8.24 -12.19
CA ILE A 89 5.69 -9.70 -12.22
C ILE A 89 5.81 -10.16 -13.68
N THR A 90 6.70 -11.09 -13.93
CA THR A 90 6.82 -11.74 -15.23
C THR A 90 5.75 -12.84 -15.29
N PRO A 91 4.98 -12.96 -16.38
CA PRO A 91 4.03 -14.06 -16.55
C PRO A 91 4.71 -15.43 -16.57
#